data_AF-A0A9E1TQP3-F1
#
_entry.id   AF-A0A9E1TQP3-F1
#
_cell.length_a   1.000
_cell.length_b   1.000
_cell.length_c   1.000
_cell.angle_alpha   90.00
_cell.angle_beta   90.00
_cell.angle_gamma   90.00
#
_symmetry.space_group_name_H-M   'P 1'
#
loop_
_entity.id
_entity.type
_entity.pdbx_description
1 polymer ?
#
loop_
_entity_poly.entity_id
_entity_poly.type
_entity_poly.pdbx_seq_one_letter_code
_entity_poly.pdbx_strand_id
1 'polypeptide(L)'
;VHHRMPAVLEPVEWDAWLDTDDPDRHDLERLLAPAAEGTLSRHPVDRRVNNAQNKGADLLDLFDLTRIDTPPPTADQGALW
;
A
#
# COMPACT_ATOMS: atom_id res chain seq x y z
N VAL A 1 -0.50 3.27 8.10
CA VAL A 1 -1.92 3.24 7.63
C VAL A 1 -2.31 4.67 7.30
N HIS A 2 -3.06 4.88 6.23
CA HIS A 2 -3.37 6.21 5.71
C HIS A 2 -4.84 6.32 5.30
N HIS A 3 -5.32 7.54 5.04
CA HIS A 3 -6.70 7.80 4.59
C HIS A 3 -6.99 7.39 3.13
N ARG A 4 -5.96 6.95 2.39
CA ARG A 4 -6.07 6.41 1.04
C ARG A 4 -5.62 4.95 1.04
N MET A 5 -6.17 4.17 0.11
CA MET A 5 -5.79 2.79 -0.15
C MET A 5 -5.62 2.59 -1.66
N PRO A 6 -4.79 1.62 -2.09
CA PRO A 6 -4.75 1.23 -3.49
C PRO A 6 -6.08 0.58 -3.91
N ALA A 7 -6.42 0.71 -5.20
CA ALA A 7 -7.41 -0.17 -5.81
C ALA A 7 -6.77 -1.55 -5.97
N VAL A 8 -7.40 -2.57 -5.38
CA VAL A 8 -6.93 -3.96 -5.43
C VAL A 8 -7.91 -4.72 -6.32
N LEU A 9 -7.39 -5.28 -7.42
CA LEU A 9 -8.19 -6.00 -8.41
C LEU A 9 -8.09 -7.50 -8.19
N GLU A 10 -9.24 -8.17 -8.16
CA GLU A 10 -9.31 -9.62 -8.14
C GLU A 10 -8.86 -10.21 -9.49
N PRO A 11 -8.30 -11.43 -9.54
CA PRO A 11 -7.81 -12.02 -10.78
C PRO A 11 -8.81 -12.06 -11.94
N VAL A 12 -10.11 -12.19 -11.63
CA VAL A 12 -11.21 -12.18 -12.62
C VAL A 12 -11.41 -10.81 -13.28
N GLU A 13 -10.92 -9.74 -12.68
CA GLU A 13 -11.07 -8.36 -13.15
C GLU A 13 -9.89 -7.91 -14.01
N TRP A 14 -8.81 -8.70 -14.08
CA TRP A 14 -7.58 -8.30 -14.77
C TRP A 14 -7.76 -8.13 -16.27
N ASP A 15 -8.53 -9.01 -16.91
CA ASP A 15 -8.78 -8.91 -18.37
C ASP A 15 -9.50 -7.61 -18.69
N ALA A 16 -10.52 -7.24 -17.91
CA ALA A 16 -11.24 -5.97 -18.07
C ALA A 16 -10.35 -4.75 -17.80
N TRP A 17 -9.42 -4.85 -16.85
CA TRP A 17 -8.48 -3.77 -16.53
C TRP A 17 -7.38 -3.58 -17.58
N LEU A 18 -6.91 -4.67 -18.19
CA LEU A 18 -5.80 -4.68 -19.13
C LEU A 18 -6.26 -4.54 -20.60
N ASP A 19 -7.56 -4.54 -20.88
CA ASP A 19 -8.11 -4.35 -22.22
C ASP A 19 -7.76 -2.96 -22.76
N THR A 20 -7.10 -2.91 -23.92
CA THR A 20 -6.67 -1.68 -24.59
C THR A 20 -7.48 -1.37 -25.84
N ASP A 21 -8.34 -2.27 -26.30
CA ASP A 21 -8.97 -2.16 -27.62
C ASP A 21 -10.21 -1.25 -27.60
N ASP A 22 -11.07 -1.35 -26.58
CA ASP A 22 -12.20 -0.44 -26.37
C ASP A 22 -12.69 -0.45 -24.91
N PRO A 23 -11.94 0.15 -23.97
CA PRO A 23 -12.34 0.13 -22.57
C PRO A 23 -13.53 1.06 -22.33
N ASP A 24 -14.66 0.49 -21.90
CA ASP A 24 -15.77 1.28 -21.37
C ASP A 24 -15.37 1.94 -20.04
N ARG A 25 -15.40 3.28 -20.01
CA ARG A 25 -15.03 4.07 -18.83
C ARG A 25 -15.83 3.67 -17.59
N HIS A 26 -17.13 3.46 -17.74
CA HIS A 26 -18.01 3.21 -16.63
C HIS A 26 -17.75 1.82 -16.03
N ASP A 27 -17.40 0.84 -16.86
CA ASP A 27 -16.95 -0.47 -16.40
C ASP A 27 -15.62 -0.38 -15.63
N LEU A 28 -14.65 0.40 -16.11
CA LEU A 28 -13.38 0.64 -15.39
C LEU A 28 -13.58 1.36 -14.05
N GLU A 29 -14.47 2.35 -13.99
CA GLU A 29 -14.76 3.09 -12.75
C GLU A 29 -15.34 2.17 -11.66
N ARG A 30 -16.06 1.11 -12.02
CA ARG A 30 -16.57 0.13 -11.05
C ARG A 30 -15.46 -0.71 -10.40
N LEU A 31 -14.33 -0.87 -11.07
CA LEU A 31 -13.15 -1.57 -10.54
C LEU A 31 -12.40 -0.73 -9.49
N LEU A 32 -12.61 0.59 -9.47
CA LEU A 32 -11.91 1.53 -8.58
C LEU A 32 -12.64 1.69 -7.24
N ALA A 33 -12.86 0.57 -6.55
CA ALA A 33 -13.49 0.53 -5.24
C ALA A 33 -12.47 0.24 -4.12
N PRO A 34 -12.81 0.58 -2.85
CA PRO A 34 -12.10 0.06 -1.70
C PRO A 34 -12.05 -1.48 -1.74
N ALA A 35 -10.89 -2.05 -1.42
CA ALA A 35 -10.76 -3.50 -1.28
C ALA A 35 -11.76 -4.03 -0.24
N ALA A 36 -12.29 -5.23 -0.47
CA ALA A 36 -13.22 -5.86 0.46
C ALA A 36 -12.58 -6.03 1.86
N GLU A 37 -13.44 -6.01 2.88
CA GLU A 37 -13.00 -6.25 4.26
C GLU A 37 -12.31 -7.62 4.37
N GLY A 38 -11.12 -7.62 4.98
CA GLY A 38 -10.31 -8.84 5.13
C GLY A 38 -9.36 -9.15 3.96
N THR A 39 -9.43 -8.43 2.83
CA THR A 39 -8.46 -8.61 1.72
C THR A 39 -7.03 -8.25 2.13
N LEU A 40 -6.87 -7.25 3.02
CA LEU A 40 -5.55 -6.75 3.45
C LEU A 40 -5.35 -6.92 4.95
N SER A 41 -4.23 -7.52 5.34
CA SER A 41 -3.70 -7.49 6.70
C SER A 41 -2.60 -6.44 6.84
N ARG A 42 -2.32 -5.99 8.06
CA ARG A 42 -1.27 -5.01 8.34
C ARG A 42 -0.56 -5.30 9.65
N HIS A 43 0.73 -4.97 9.71
CA HIS A 43 1.53 -4.99 10.92
C HIS A 43 2.61 -3.90 10.87
N PRO A 44 3.14 -3.46 12.04
CA PRO A 44 4.27 -2.54 12.07
C PRO A 44 5.55 -3.20 11.54
N VAL A 45 6.37 -2.41 10.86
CA VAL A 45 7.70 -2.82 10.33
C VAL A 45 8.77 -1.82 10.78
N ASP A 46 10.04 -2.20 10.66
CA ASP A 46 11.18 -1.34 11.01
C ASP A 46 11.23 -0.09 10.10
N ARG A 47 11.55 1.07 10.68
CA ARG A 47 11.68 2.35 9.96
C ARG A 47 12.82 2.38 8.95
N ARG A 48 13.75 1.41 8.97
CA ARG A 48 14.75 1.19 7.91
C ARG A 48 14.11 1.15 6.53
N VAL A 49 12.87 0.68 6.39
CA VAL A 49 12.14 0.63 5.11
C VAL A 49 11.98 2.01 4.44
N ASN A 50 12.08 3.11 5.21
CA ASN A 50 11.94 4.47 4.69
C ASN A 50 13.10 4.90 3.77
N ASN A 51 14.26 4.22 3.82
CA ASN A 51 15.36 4.48 2.90
C ASN A 51 15.32 3.47 1.74
N ALA A 52 15.06 3.94 0.53
CA ALA A 52 14.96 3.12 -0.68
C ALA A 52 16.22 2.31 -1.02
N GLN A 53 17.39 2.67 -0.48
CA GLN A 53 18.64 1.91 -0.62
C GLN A 53 18.64 0.62 0.20
N ASN A 54 17.87 0.56 1.29
CA ASN A 54 17.75 -0.65 2.10
C ASN A 54 16.94 -1.69 1.32
N LYS A 55 17.47 -2.91 1.24
CA LYS A 55 16.86 -4.08 0.60
C LYS A 55 16.95 -5.27 1.54
N GLY A 56 16.02 -6.20 1.41
CA GLY A 56 15.98 -7.42 2.23
C GLY A 56 14.55 -7.75 2.65
N ALA A 57 14.29 -9.05 2.84
CA ALA A 57 12.97 -9.53 3.29
C ALA A 57 12.69 -9.14 4.75
N ASP A 58 13.73 -8.92 5.56
CA ASP A 58 13.68 -8.46 6.95
C ASP A 58 12.93 -7.14 7.13
N LEU A 59 12.88 -6.31 6.09
CA LEU A 59 12.15 -5.05 6.10
C LEU A 59 10.62 -5.22 6.17
N LEU A 60 10.12 -6.43 5.92
CA LEU A 60 8.69 -6.77 5.98
C LEU A 60 8.33 -7.52 7.27
N ASP A 61 9.30 -7.87 8.11
CA ASP A 61 9.05 -8.62 9.33
C ASP A 61 8.28 -7.78 10.35
N LEU A 62 7.53 -8.48 11.22
CA LEU A 62 6.84 -7.84 12.33
C LEU A 62 7.86 -7.14 13.23
N PHE A 63 7.71 -5.83 13.37
CA PHE A 63 8.55 -5.02 14.23
C PHE A 63 7.87 -4.76 15.57
N ASP A 64 8.56 -5.13 16.64
CA ASP A 64 8.10 -4.87 18.00
C ASP A 64 8.23 -3.37 18.34
N LEU A 65 7.10 -2.67 18.43
CA LEU A 65 7.08 -1.24 18.74
C LEU A 65 7.52 -0.91 20.17
N THR A 66 7.64 -1.90 21.06
CA THR A 66 8.16 -1.69 22.42
C THR A 66 9.68 -1.50 22.46
N ARG A 67 10.37 -1.81 21.35
CA ARG A 67 11.82 -1.59 21.17
C ARG A 67 12.22 -0.15 20.88
N ILE A 68 11.28 0.79 20.86
CA ILE A 68 11.55 2.19 20.51
C ILE A 68 11.86 3.01 21.78
N ASP A 69 13.14 3.16 22.09
CA ASP A 69 13.62 4.04 23.18
C ASP A 69 13.76 5.52 22.75
N THR A 70 13.63 5.84 21.46
CA THR A 70 13.86 7.19 20.92
C THR A 70 12.62 7.70 20.18
N PRO A 71 12.05 8.87 20.56
CA PRO A 71 10.94 9.45 19.82
C PRO A 71 11.37 9.75 18.38
N PRO A 72 10.47 9.57 17.40
CA PRO A 72 10.81 9.77 16.01
C PRO A 72 11.27 11.23 15.79
N PRO A 73 12.35 11.50 15.04
CA PRO A 73 12.55 12.84 14.50
C PRO A 73 11.29 13.20 13.70
N THR A 74 10.78 14.41 13.91
CA THR A 74 9.64 14.98 13.20
C THR A 74 10.00 15.07 11.73
N ALA A 75 9.78 13.98 11.00
CA ALA A 75 9.91 13.97 9.56
C ALA A 75 8.68 14.70 9.03
N ASP A 76 8.88 15.93 8.58
CA ASP A 76 7.93 16.65 7.75
C ASP A 76 7.79 15.88 6.42
N GLN A 77 6.84 14.94 6.37
CA GLN A 77 6.44 14.24 5.15
C GLN A 77 5.36 15.02 4.38
N GLY A 78 5.13 16.30 4.72
CA GLY A 78 4.15 17.17 4.07
C GLY A 78 4.59 17.74 2.72
N ALA A 79 5.81 17.44 2.24
CA ALA A 79 6.38 18.08 1.05
C ALA A 79 6.54 17.16 -0.18
N LEU A 80 5.96 15.95 -0.17
CA LEU A 80 6.07 14.99 -1.29
C LEU A 80 4.74 14.63 -1.96
N TRP A 81 3.67 15.42 -1.75
CA TRP A 81 2.44 15.38 -2.54
C TRP A 81 1.85 16.78 -2.68
#